data_AF-A0AAX2J172-F1
#
_entry.id   AF-A0AAX2J172-F1
#
_cell.length_a   1.000
_cell.length_b   1.000
_cell.length_c   1.000
_cell.angle_alpha   90.00
_cell.angle_beta   90.00
_cell.angle_gamma   90.00
#
_symmetry.space_group_name_H-M   'P 1'
#
loop_
_entity.id
_entity.type
_entity.pdbx_description
1 polymer ?
#
loop_
_entity_poly.entity_id
_entity_poly.type
_entity_poly.pdbx_seq_one_letter_code
_entity_poly.pdbx_strand_id
1 'polypeptide(L)'
;MSNPTDIKTVKLIYPQIYAYRMPEMPDKNGWIKIGYTERENADERIKEQTHTAAVRLNYDKLWAAPAKFRDSDEWFKDKQLHAYLRKIKHIQQAEDKSEWFYYNGNPEHAQRHFQDFIQRDYSQEYAKNDDYQLREEQREAVAQTLAYFQENPNGKFLWNAKPRFGKTLTTYDLARELKTTKVLIVTNRPAIANSWFDDFEKFIA
;
A
#
# COMPACT_ATOMS: atom_id res chain seq x y z
N MET A 1 29.99 31.50 -39.87
CA MET A 1 28.73 31.60 -39.08
C MET A 1 28.11 30.21 -39.07
N SER A 2 28.06 29.53 -37.93
CA SER A 2 27.46 28.19 -37.86
C SER A 2 26.91 27.94 -36.46
N ASN A 3 25.58 28.08 -36.41
CA ASN A 3 24.56 27.73 -35.41
C ASN A 3 24.84 27.93 -33.91
N PRO A 4 24.10 28.83 -33.24
CA PRO A 4 24.02 28.80 -31.78
C PRO A 4 23.42 27.46 -31.35
N THR A 5 24.10 26.78 -30.44
CA THR A 5 23.62 25.55 -29.80
C THR A 5 22.26 25.83 -29.15
N ASP A 6 21.23 25.17 -29.65
CA ASP A 6 19.85 25.33 -29.20
C ASP A 6 19.67 24.56 -27.87
N ILE A 7 20.07 25.19 -26.76
CA ILE A 7 20.00 24.60 -25.42
C ILE A 7 18.55 24.72 -24.94
N LYS A 8 17.77 23.65 -25.07
CA LYS A 8 16.44 23.55 -24.45
C LYS A 8 16.59 23.44 -22.94
N THR A 9 16.48 24.57 -22.24
CA THR A 9 16.60 24.68 -20.77
C THR A 9 15.36 24.20 -20.01
N VAL A 10 14.23 24.02 -20.71
CA VAL A 10 12.98 23.49 -20.13
C VAL A 10 12.47 22.33 -20.98
N LYS A 11 12.24 21.19 -20.33
CA LYS A 11 11.60 20.02 -20.93
C LYS A 11 10.22 19.86 -20.30
N LEU A 12 9.18 19.96 -21.10
CA LEU A 12 7.83 19.61 -20.67
C LEU A 12 7.77 18.11 -20.41
N ILE A 13 7.29 17.73 -19.24
CA ILE A 13 7.15 16.33 -18.82
C ILE A 13 5.69 16.03 -18.51
N TYR A 14 5.29 14.78 -18.75
CA TYR A 14 3.96 14.28 -18.47
C TYR A 14 4.09 13.04 -17.58
N PRO A 15 4.21 13.21 -16.25
CA PRO A 15 4.36 12.09 -15.33
C PRO A 15 3.13 11.17 -15.37
N GLN A 16 3.31 9.93 -15.79
CA GLN A 16 2.25 8.94 -15.95
C GLN A 16 2.69 7.58 -15.41
N ILE A 17 1.73 6.85 -14.84
CA ILE A 17 1.85 5.42 -14.59
C ILE A 17 1.10 4.69 -15.70
N TYR A 18 1.69 3.61 -16.20
CA TYR A 18 1.07 2.75 -17.19
C TYR A 18 1.19 1.29 -16.78
N ALA A 19 0.25 0.49 -17.26
CA ALA A 19 0.26 -0.95 -17.08
C ALA A 19 0.04 -1.69 -18.40
N TYR A 20 0.79 -2.75 -18.60
CA TYR A 20 0.62 -3.64 -19.75
C TYR A 20 0.98 -5.09 -19.40
N ARG A 21 0.51 -6.03 -20.23
CA ARG A 21 0.88 -7.45 -20.16
C ARG A 21 1.52 -7.91 -21.47
N MET A 22 2.26 -9.02 -21.41
CA MET A 22 2.93 -9.64 -22.56
C MET A 22 2.30 -11.02 -22.82
N PRO A 23 1.25 -11.14 -23.65
CA PRO A 23 0.56 -12.41 -23.88
C PRO A 23 1.44 -13.45 -24.59
N GLU A 24 2.43 -13.00 -25.37
CA GLU A 24 3.33 -13.87 -26.13
C GLU A 24 4.49 -14.45 -25.31
N MET A 25 4.61 -14.09 -24.03
CA MET A 25 5.64 -14.59 -23.12
C MET A 25 5.01 -15.52 -22.07
N PRO A 26 5.17 -16.85 -22.19
CA PRO A 26 4.65 -17.81 -21.20
C PRO A 26 5.10 -17.49 -19.77
N ASP A 27 6.37 -17.08 -19.61
CA ASP A 27 6.97 -16.72 -18.31
C ASP A 27 6.38 -15.45 -17.68
N LYS A 28 5.61 -14.67 -18.47
CA LYS A 28 4.92 -13.46 -18.02
C LYS A 28 3.40 -13.63 -17.97
N ASN A 29 2.90 -14.86 -18.10
CA ASN A 29 1.48 -15.13 -17.94
C ASN A 29 1.03 -14.80 -16.50
N GLY A 30 -0.07 -14.07 -16.35
CA GLY A 30 -0.54 -13.55 -15.07
C GLY A 30 0.27 -12.39 -14.48
N TRP A 31 1.39 -12.00 -15.10
CA TRP A 31 2.20 -10.85 -14.69
C TRP A 31 1.79 -9.57 -15.43
N ILE A 32 1.77 -8.47 -14.69
CA ILE A 32 1.47 -7.14 -15.21
C ILE A 32 2.65 -6.24 -14.90
N LYS A 33 3.16 -5.56 -15.92
CA LYS A 33 4.20 -4.57 -15.75
C LYS A 33 3.57 -3.22 -15.43
N ILE A 34 3.95 -2.61 -14.31
CA ILE A 34 3.46 -1.30 -13.86
C ILE A 34 4.64 -0.33 -13.79
N GLY A 35 4.76 0.56 -14.78
CA GLY A 35 5.92 1.44 -14.94
C GLY A 35 5.57 2.92 -14.88
N TYR A 36 6.60 3.75 -14.73
CA TYR A 36 6.51 5.21 -14.80
C TYR A 36 7.11 5.76 -16.09
N THR A 37 6.52 6.84 -16.61
CA THR A 37 7.02 7.58 -17.77
C THR A 37 6.78 9.08 -17.62
N GLU A 38 7.62 9.88 -18.28
CA GLU A 38 7.47 11.34 -18.41
C GLU A 38 7.13 11.74 -19.85
N ARG A 39 6.94 10.76 -20.74
CA ARG A 39 6.50 10.96 -22.12
C ARG A 39 5.04 11.36 -22.13
N GLU A 40 4.66 12.17 -23.11
CA GLU A 40 3.26 12.51 -23.36
C GLU A 40 2.41 11.25 -23.63
N ASN A 41 3.00 10.27 -24.31
CA ASN A 41 2.34 9.01 -24.64
C ASN A 41 3.06 7.80 -24.04
N ALA A 42 2.36 7.07 -23.17
CA ALA A 42 2.84 5.82 -22.59
C ALA A 42 3.12 4.72 -23.62
N ASP A 43 2.42 4.69 -24.76
CA ASP A 43 2.63 3.68 -25.81
C ASP A 43 4.02 3.77 -26.43
N GLU A 44 4.57 4.98 -26.57
CA GLU A 44 5.96 5.15 -27.03
C GLU A 44 6.94 4.50 -26.06
N ARG A 45 6.70 4.69 -24.75
CA ARG A 45 7.54 4.10 -23.72
C ARG A 45 7.44 2.58 -23.68
N ILE A 46 6.24 2.03 -23.86
CA ILE A 46 6.05 0.58 -23.92
C ILE A 46 6.76 0.02 -25.17
N LYS A 47 6.61 0.68 -26.32
CA LYS A 47 7.29 0.30 -27.56
C LYS A 47 8.81 0.30 -27.44
N GLU A 48 9.41 1.29 -26.77
CA GLU A 48 10.85 1.30 -26.50
C GLU A 48 11.32 0.07 -25.69
N GLN A 49 10.45 -0.49 -24.86
CA GLN A 49 10.75 -1.67 -24.04
C GLN A 49 10.47 -2.99 -24.75
N THR A 50 9.45 -3.03 -25.62
CA THR A 50 8.99 -4.25 -26.29
C THR A 50 9.62 -4.45 -27.68
N HIS A 51 10.07 -3.37 -28.33
CA HIS A 51 10.78 -3.40 -29.59
C HIS A 51 12.28 -3.29 -29.35
N THR A 52 12.94 -4.44 -29.31
CA THR A 52 14.39 -4.52 -29.37
C THR A 52 14.85 -4.79 -30.79
N ALA A 53 16.12 -4.54 -31.10
CA ALA A 53 16.68 -4.72 -32.45
C ALA A 53 16.50 -6.15 -33.01
N ALA A 54 16.31 -7.15 -32.14
CA ALA A 54 16.19 -8.56 -32.51
C ALA A 54 14.75 -9.09 -32.48
N VAL A 55 13.84 -8.52 -31.69
CA VAL A 55 12.49 -9.06 -31.46
C VAL A 55 11.47 -7.94 -31.27
N ARG A 56 10.30 -8.07 -31.91
CA ARG A 56 9.11 -7.24 -31.67
C ARG A 56 8.11 -8.09 -30.87
N LEU A 57 8.00 -7.81 -29.58
CA LEU A 57 7.04 -8.50 -28.71
C LEU A 57 5.72 -7.75 -28.72
N ASN A 58 4.61 -8.44 -28.94
CA ASN A 58 3.30 -7.81 -28.80
C ASN A 58 2.98 -7.59 -27.30
N TYR A 59 2.28 -6.48 -27.04
CA TYR A 59 1.85 -6.09 -25.71
C TYR A 59 0.39 -5.70 -25.73
N ASP A 60 -0.31 -6.00 -24.64
CA ASP A 60 -1.65 -5.49 -24.39
C ASP A 60 -1.54 -4.38 -23.35
N LYS A 61 -1.75 -3.13 -23.78
CA LYS A 61 -1.87 -2.00 -22.86
C LYS A 61 -3.18 -2.13 -22.09
N LEU A 62 -3.08 -2.15 -20.77
CA LEU A 62 -4.25 -2.23 -19.88
C LEU A 62 -4.78 -0.83 -19.58
N TRP A 63 -3.90 0.06 -19.12
CA TRP A 63 -4.26 1.44 -18.79
C TRP A 63 -3.03 2.34 -18.71
N ALA A 64 -3.26 3.65 -18.80
CA ALA A 64 -2.28 4.69 -18.47
C ALA A 64 -3.02 5.86 -17.81
N ALA A 65 -2.43 6.43 -16.76
CA ALA A 65 -3.04 7.50 -15.97
C ALA A 65 -1.97 8.46 -15.42
N PRO A 66 -2.33 9.73 -15.11
CA PRO A 66 -1.41 10.67 -14.48
C PRO A 66 -0.86 10.14 -13.16
N ALA A 67 0.44 10.34 -12.91
CA ALA A 67 1.10 9.96 -11.66
C ALA A 67 0.85 11.03 -10.56
N LYS A 68 -0.43 11.32 -10.30
CA LYS A 68 -0.87 12.41 -9.40
C LYS A 68 -1.93 11.89 -8.44
N PHE A 69 -1.85 12.30 -7.17
CA PHE A 69 -2.90 11.99 -6.20
C PHE A 69 -4.20 12.72 -6.56
N ARG A 70 -5.35 12.13 -6.23
CA ARG A 70 -6.66 12.69 -6.62
C ARG A 70 -6.98 13.95 -5.84
N ASP A 71 -6.71 13.95 -4.54
CA ASP A 71 -7.10 15.03 -3.62
C ASP A 71 -5.99 16.05 -3.37
N SER A 72 -4.87 15.97 -4.09
CA SER A 72 -3.78 16.94 -3.95
C SER A 72 -3.06 17.21 -5.27
N ASP A 73 -2.38 18.36 -5.35
CA ASP A 73 -1.52 18.71 -6.48
C ASP A 73 -0.15 17.99 -6.47
N GLU A 74 -0.05 16.94 -5.67
CA GLU A 74 1.18 16.20 -5.46
C GLU A 74 1.34 15.08 -6.50
N TRP A 75 2.53 15.02 -7.08
CA TRP A 75 2.94 14.01 -8.04
C TRP A 75 3.77 12.93 -7.35
N PHE A 76 3.67 11.70 -7.83
CA PHE A 76 4.41 10.56 -7.31
C PHE A 76 5.16 9.81 -8.42
N LYS A 77 6.04 8.90 -7.99
CA LYS A 77 6.74 7.96 -8.88
C LYS A 77 6.26 6.55 -8.62
N ASP A 78 6.49 5.66 -9.58
CA ASP A 78 6.23 4.22 -9.51
C ASP A 78 6.72 3.58 -8.20
N LYS A 79 7.90 3.96 -7.70
CA LYS A 79 8.45 3.43 -6.44
C LYS A 79 7.49 3.52 -5.25
N GLN A 80 6.72 4.60 -5.15
CA GLN A 80 5.73 4.77 -4.08
C GLN A 80 4.55 3.80 -4.27
N LEU A 81 4.04 3.71 -5.50
CA LEU A 81 3.00 2.75 -5.86
C LEU A 81 3.46 1.30 -5.65
N HIS A 82 4.68 0.94 -6.04
CA HIS A 82 5.25 -0.39 -5.84
C HIS A 82 5.42 -0.72 -4.35
N ALA A 83 5.80 0.26 -3.53
CA ALA A 83 5.85 0.08 -2.10
C ALA A 83 4.46 -0.20 -1.52
N TYR A 84 3.44 0.54 -1.95
CA TYR A 84 2.04 0.30 -1.58
C TYR A 84 1.56 -1.09 -2.02
N LEU A 85 1.79 -1.47 -3.28
CA LEU A 85 1.37 -2.77 -3.81
C LEU A 85 1.98 -3.93 -3.01
N ARG A 86 3.25 -3.82 -2.59
CA ARG A 86 3.93 -4.84 -1.79
C ARG A 86 3.51 -4.86 -0.33
N LYS A 87 3.44 -3.69 0.31
CA LYS A 87 3.25 -3.58 1.76
C LYS A 87 1.78 -3.63 2.16
N ILE A 88 0.91 -3.02 1.36
CA ILE A 88 -0.51 -2.86 1.69
C ILE A 88 -1.35 -3.90 0.95
N LYS A 89 -1.19 -4.04 -0.37
CA LYS A 89 -1.97 -5.01 -1.17
C LYS A 89 -1.35 -6.41 -1.25
N HIS A 90 -0.16 -6.62 -0.66
CA HIS A 90 0.58 -7.90 -0.64
C HIS A 90 0.76 -8.54 -2.03
N ILE A 91 0.85 -7.73 -3.08
CA ILE A 91 1.03 -8.21 -4.45
C ILE A 91 2.47 -8.64 -4.65
N GLN A 92 2.64 -9.87 -5.14
CA GLN A 92 3.95 -10.43 -5.44
C GLN A 92 4.62 -9.65 -6.57
N GLN A 93 5.82 -9.13 -6.29
CA GLN A 93 6.73 -8.57 -7.28
C GLN A 93 7.66 -9.67 -7.80
N ALA A 94 8.11 -9.57 -9.05
CA ALA A 94 9.11 -10.47 -9.60
C ALA A 94 10.43 -10.44 -8.79
N GLU A 95 11.13 -11.58 -8.72
CA GLU A 95 12.30 -11.79 -7.85
C GLU A 95 13.47 -10.85 -8.15
N ASP A 96 13.60 -10.45 -9.43
CA ASP A 96 14.58 -9.48 -9.91
C ASP A 96 14.26 -8.03 -9.48
N LYS A 97 13.21 -7.83 -8.68
CA LYS A 97 12.69 -6.51 -8.25
C LYS A 97 12.33 -5.61 -9.43
N SER A 98 11.99 -6.21 -10.57
CA SER A 98 11.52 -5.48 -11.74
C SER A 98 10.10 -4.94 -11.52
N GLU A 99 9.64 -4.12 -12.46
CA GLU A 99 8.31 -3.50 -12.45
C GLU A 99 7.14 -4.50 -12.68
N TRP A 100 7.39 -5.81 -12.56
CA TRP A 100 6.41 -6.87 -12.81
C TRP A 100 5.73 -7.31 -11.51
N PHE A 101 4.40 -7.34 -11.53
CA PHE A 101 3.53 -7.71 -10.42
C PHE A 101 2.56 -8.83 -10.83
N TYR A 102 2.40 -9.84 -9.98
CA TYR A 102 1.56 -11.00 -10.29
C TYR A 102 0.11 -10.75 -9.88
N TYR A 103 -0.79 -10.80 -10.87
CA TYR A 103 -2.23 -10.58 -10.68
C TYR A 103 -3.07 -11.82 -11.03
N ASN A 104 -2.42 -12.98 -11.22
CA ASN A 104 -3.08 -14.27 -11.46
C ASN A 104 -4.18 -14.24 -12.54
N GLY A 105 -3.97 -13.46 -13.60
CA GLY A 105 -4.93 -13.34 -14.70
C GLY A 105 -6.09 -12.36 -14.50
N ASN A 106 -6.09 -11.56 -13.42
CA ASN A 106 -7.12 -10.57 -13.09
C ASN A 106 -6.58 -9.13 -13.24
N PRO A 107 -6.42 -8.61 -14.48
CA PRO A 107 -5.80 -7.32 -14.74
C PRO A 107 -6.58 -6.11 -14.22
N GLU A 108 -7.88 -6.23 -14.03
CA GLU A 108 -8.75 -5.21 -13.46
C GLU A 108 -8.33 -4.80 -12.05
N HIS A 109 -7.82 -5.74 -11.24
CA HIS A 109 -7.33 -5.43 -9.90
C HIS A 109 -6.12 -4.48 -9.92
N ALA A 110 -5.27 -4.56 -10.94
CA ALA A 110 -4.13 -3.66 -11.05
C ALA A 110 -4.56 -2.20 -11.22
N GLN A 111 -5.62 -1.97 -12.01
CA GLN A 111 -6.20 -0.64 -12.15
C GLN A 111 -6.87 -0.19 -10.86
N ARG A 112 -7.63 -1.08 -10.20
CA ARG A 112 -8.28 -0.78 -8.93
C ARG A 112 -7.28 -0.39 -7.84
N HIS A 113 -6.22 -1.16 -7.64
CA HIS A 113 -5.18 -0.83 -6.65
C HIS A 113 -4.49 0.50 -6.94
N PHE A 114 -4.31 0.84 -8.22
CA PHE A 114 -3.84 2.18 -8.59
C PHE A 114 -4.86 3.26 -8.19
N GLN A 115 -6.15 3.05 -8.44
CA GLN A 115 -7.21 3.98 -8.04
C GLN A 115 -7.28 4.15 -6.51
N ASP A 116 -7.15 3.07 -5.75
CA ASP A 116 -7.11 3.10 -4.29
C ASP A 116 -5.90 3.91 -3.80
N PHE A 117 -4.72 3.66 -4.40
CA PHE A 117 -3.49 4.38 -4.08
C PHE A 117 -3.61 5.89 -4.30
N ILE A 118 -4.14 6.33 -5.46
CA ILE A 118 -4.27 7.77 -5.74
C ILE A 118 -5.34 8.47 -4.89
N GLN A 119 -6.30 7.71 -4.36
CA GLN A 119 -7.30 8.17 -3.40
C GLN A 119 -6.79 8.16 -1.96
N ARG A 120 -5.55 7.69 -1.74
CA ARG A 120 -5.00 7.42 -0.39
C ARG A 120 -5.93 6.54 0.42
N ASP A 121 -6.68 5.69 -0.28
CA ASP A 121 -7.52 4.68 0.32
C ASP A 121 -6.62 3.50 0.68
N TYR A 122 -5.93 3.68 1.80
CA TYR A 122 -5.16 2.63 2.45
C TYR A 122 -6.06 1.70 3.27
N SER A 123 -7.39 1.91 3.26
CA SER A 123 -8.30 0.98 3.90
C SER A 123 -8.09 -0.37 3.22
N GLN A 124 -7.63 -1.32 4.04
CA GLN A 124 -7.22 -2.60 3.53
C GLN A 124 -8.47 -3.28 2.97
N GLU A 125 -8.46 -3.65 1.68
CA GLU A 125 -9.21 -4.84 1.24
C GLU A 125 -8.47 -6.07 1.79
N TYR A 126 -8.34 -6.14 3.11
CA TYR A 126 -8.29 -7.44 3.74
C TYR A 126 -9.63 -8.07 3.44
N ALA A 127 -9.56 -9.20 2.74
CA ALA A 127 -10.62 -10.18 2.80
C ALA A 127 -11.15 -10.21 4.24
N LYS A 128 -12.46 -10.02 4.38
CA LYS A 128 -13.30 -10.32 5.55
C LYS A 128 -13.15 -11.81 6.00
N ASN A 129 -11.93 -12.29 6.17
CA ASN A 129 -11.60 -13.70 6.37
C ASN A 129 -10.56 -13.92 7.47
N ASP A 130 -10.37 -12.93 8.34
CA ASP A 130 -10.00 -13.15 9.74
C ASP A 130 -10.64 -11.99 10.52
N ASP A 131 -11.95 -12.09 10.76
CA ASP A 131 -12.58 -11.30 11.84
C ASP A 131 -11.86 -11.70 13.13
N TYR A 132 -10.82 -10.94 13.48
CA TYR A 132 -10.14 -11.12 14.74
C TYR A 132 -11.14 -10.82 15.85
N GLN A 133 -11.65 -11.88 16.47
CA GLN A 133 -12.54 -11.80 17.61
C GLN A 133 -11.73 -11.94 18.89
N LEU A 134 -11.88 -10.96 19.78
CA LEU A 134 -11.36 -11.06 21.14
C LEU A 134 -11.94 -12.32 21.81
N ARG A 135 -11.07 -13.02 22.52
CA ARG A 135 -11.50 -14.12 23.40
C ARG A 135 -12.35 -13.58 24.53
N GLU A 136 -13.14 -14.44 25.14
CA GLU A 136 -14.07 -14.05 26.21
C GLU A 136 -13.36 -13.26 27.33
N GLU A 137 -12.21 -13.76 27.79
CA GLU A 137 -11.45 -13.11 28.86
C GLU A 137 -10.92 -11.72 28.47
N GLN A 138 -10.69 -11.49 27.18
CA GLN A 138 -10.21 -10.20 26.68
C GLN A 138 -11.38 -9.22 26.54
N ARG A 139 -12.53 -9.68 26.03
CA ARG A 139 -13.76 -8.88 25.97
C ARG A 139 -14.21 -8.43 27.34
N GLU A 140 -14.18 -9.35 28.31
CA GLU A 140 -14.53 -9.06 29.69
C GLU A 140 -13.59 -8.00 30.29
N ALA A 141 -12.28 -8.13 30.08
CA ALA A 141 -11.31 -7.13 30.52
C ALA A 141 -11.56 -5.74 29.91
N VAL A 142 -11.87 -5.67 28.61
CA VAL A 142 -12.21 -4.40 27.94
C VAL A 142 -13.49 -3.80 28.52
N ALA A 143 -14.56 -4.60 28.66
CA ALA A 143 -15.84 -4.15 29.19
C ALA A 143 -15.72 -3.60 30.63
N GLN A 144 -15.01 -4.31 31.51
CA GLN A 144 -14.76 -3.85 32.88
C GLN A 144 -13.98 -2.53 32.90
N THR A 145 -13.00 -2.37 32.01
CA THR A 145 -12.19 -1.15 31.93
C THR A 145 -12.98 0.03 31.40
N LEU A 146 -13.83 -0.18 30.39
CA LEU A 146 -14.72 0.84 29.84
C LEU A 146 -15.70 1.36 30.90
N ALA A 147 -16.37 0.46 31.61
CA ALA A 147 -17.29 0.83 32.70
C ALA A 147 -16.58 1.67 33.77
N TYR A 148 -15.36 1.25 34.16
CA TYR A 148 -14.57 2.00 35.13
C TYR A 148 -14.23 3.43 34.66
N PHE A 149 -13.81 3.60 33.41
CA PHE A 149 -13.46 4.93 32.87
C PHE A 149 -14.66 5.85 32.65
N GLN A 150 -15.86 5.29 32.41
CA GLN A 150 -17.09 6.07 32.35
C GLN A 150 -17.41 6.74 33.70
N GLU A 151 -17.17 6.04 34.81
CA GLU A 151 -17.37 6.56 36.16
C GLU A 151 -16.17 7.37 36.67
N ASN A 152 -14.97 7.15 36.10
CA ASN A 152 -13.72 7.74 36.55
C ASN A 152 -12.92 8.36 35.38
N PRO A 153 -13.25 9.60 34.95
CA PRO A 153 -12.67 10.23 33.75
C PRO A 153 -11.14 10.36 33.74
N ASN A 154 -10.50 10.38 34.92
CA ASN A 154 -9.03 10.41 35.08
C ASN A 154 -8.53 9.23 35.92
N GLY A 155 -9.30 8.15 35.96
CA GLY A 155 -8.99 6.95 36.71
C GLY A 155 -7.72 6.25 36.19
N LYS A 156 -7.19 5.33 36.98
CA LYS A 156 -6.09 4.46 36.57
C LYS A 156 -6.56 3.02 36.69
N PHE A 157 -6.43 2.25 35.62
CA PHE A 157 -6.82 0.85 35.58
C PHE A 157 -5.61 -0.04 35.30
N LEU A 158 -5.51 -1.18 35.98
CA LEU A 158 -4.41 -2.12 35.84
C LEU A 158 -4.94 -3.52 35.51
N TRP A 159 -4.48 -4.08 34.40
CA TRP A 159 -4.75 -5.48 34.04
C TRP A 159 -3.71 -6.42 34.63
N ASN A 160 -4.16 -7.37 35.44
CA ASN A 160 -3.33 -8.51 35.86
C ASN A 160 -3.30 -9.58 34.76
N ALA A 161 -2.58 -9.29 33.66
CA ALA A 161 -2.57 -10.13 32.48
C ALA A 161 -1.49 -11.24 32.56
N LYS A 162 -1.93 -12.50 32.47
CA LYS A 162 -1.02 -13.66 32.35
C LYS A 162 -0.22 -13.61 31.03
N PRO A 163 0.93 -14.30 30.94
CA PRO A 163 1.62 -14.46 29.67
C PRO A 163 0.69 -15.01 28.58
N ARG A 164 0.80 -14.51 27.34
CA ARG A 164 -0.05 -14.87 26.18
C ARG A 164 -1.53 -14.49 26.29
N PHE A 165 -1.91 -13.62 27.23
CA PHE A 165 -3.23 -12.99 27.28
C PHE A 165 -3.58 -12.19 26.01
N GLY A 166 -2.60 -11.75 25.21
CA GLY A 166 -2.88 -10.92 24.03
C GLY A 166 -3.05 -9.43 24.34
N LYS A 167 -2.26 -8.91 25.30
CA LYS A 167 -2.29 -7.51 25.77
C LYS A 167 -2.39 -6.48 24.64
N THR A 168 -1.59 -6.63 23.58
CA THR A 168 -1.56 -5.70 22.44
C THR A 168 -2.94 -5.52 21.82
N LEU A 169 -3.57 -6.62 21.41
CA LEU A 169 -4.86 -6.61 20.72
C LEU A 169 -5.98 -6.13 21.66
N THR A 170 -5.98 -6.60 22.91
CA THR A 170 -6.94 -6.14 23.92
C THR A 170 -6.83 -4.63 24.20
N THR A 171 -5.61 -4.06 24.20
CA THR A 171 -5.39 -2.62 24.36
C THR A 171 -5.90 -1.83 23.15
N TYR A 172 -5.75 -2.35 21.93
CA TYR A 172 -6.29 -1.69 20.73
C TYR A 172 -7.81 -1.65 20.72
N ASP A 173 -8.47 -2.75 21.06
CA ASP A 173 -9.92 -2.79 21.21
C ASP A 173 -10.41 -1.78 22.26
N LEU A 174 -9.74 -1.70 23.41
CA LEU A 174 -10.07 -0.70 24.42
C LEU A 174 -9.94 0.73 23.88
N ALA A 175 -8.85 1.04 23.16
CA ALA A 175 -8.63 2.36 22.59
C ALA A 175 -9.70 2.75 21.55
N ARG A 176 -10.18 1.76 20.77
CA ARG A 176 -11.25 1.91 19.78
C ARG A 176 -12.61 2.16 20.44
N GLU A 177 -12.95 1.40 21.47
CA GLU A 177 -14.20 1.56 22.23
C GLU A 177 -14.23 2.88 23.01
N LEU A 178 -13.09 3.32 23.55
CA LEU A 178 -12.94 4.65 24.16
C LEU A 178 -12.94 5.80 23.14
N LYS A 179 -12.89 5.50 21.83
CA LYS A 179 -12.82 6.47 20.72
C LYS A 179 -11.69 7.48 20.89
N THR A 180 -10.56 7.03 21.42
CA THR A 180 -9.41 7.91 21.67
C THR A 180 -8.70 8.30 20.38
N THR A 181 -8.37 9.58 20.23
CA THR A 181 -7.65 10.11 19.05
C THR A 181 -6.14 10.13 19.24
N LYS A 182 -5.66 10.18 20.49
CA LYS A 182 -4.24 10.22 20.84
C LYS A 182 -3.96 9.22 21.95
N VAL A 183 -3.11 8.24 21.65
CA VAL A 183 -2.69 7.19 22.58
C VAL A 183 -1.17 7.20 22.67
N LEU A 184 -0.63 7.18 23.90
CA LEU A 184 0.79 7.06 24.15
C LEU A 184 1.09 5.69 24.78
N ILE A 185 1.92 4.90 24.11
CA ILE A 185 2.33 3.57 24.57
C ILE A 185 3.77 3.65 25.04
N VAL A 186 4.01 3.28 26.30
CA VAL A 186 5.33 3.34 26.93
C VAL A 186 5.79 1.92 27.28
N THR A 187 6.96 1.52 26.78
CA THR A 187 7.58 0.22 27.06
C THR A 187 9.05 0.40 27.41
N ASN A 188 9.55 -0.42 28.33
CA ASN A 188 10.99 -0.46 28.67
C ASN A 188 11.79 -1.37 27.72
N ARG A 189 11.11 -2.05 26.77
CA ARG A 189 11.73 -2.95 25.79
C ARG A 189 11.59 -2.38 24.38
N PRO A 190 12.67 -1.83 23.78
CA PRO A 190 12.61 -1.19 22.46
C PRO A 190 12.05 -2.07 21.34
N ALA A 191 12.40 -3.36 21.31
CA ALA A 191 11.91 -4.30 20.28
C ALA A 191 10.38 -4.47 20.29
N ILE A 192 9.72 -4.21 21.43
CA ILE A 192 8.26 -4.29 21.54
C ILE A 192 7.61 -3.04 20.91
N ALA A 193 8.26 -1.87 20.96
CA ALA A 193 7.68 -0.65 20.40
C ALA A 193 7.45 -0.77 18.88
N ASN A 194 8.41 -1.33 18.15
CA ASN A 194 8.28 -1.56 16.70
C ASN A 194 7.15 -2.55 16.41
N SER A 195 7.08 -3.66 17.17
CA SER A 195 6.02 -4.66 17.00
C SER A 195 4.62 -4.08 17.23
N TRP A 196 4.45 -3.17 18.20
CA TRP A 196 3.17 -2.50 18.39
C TRP A 196 2.82 -1.62 17.20
N PHE A 197 3.78 -0.84 16.69
CA PHE A 197 3.54 0.00 15.51
C PHE A 197 3.12 -0.84 14.29
N ASP A 198 3.84 -1.92 14.00
CA ASP A 198 3.52 -2.83 12.89
C ASP A 198 2.14 -3.48 13.07
N ASP A 199 1.80 -3.90 14.31
CA ASP A 199 0.47 -4.47 14.62
C ASP A 199 -0.64 -3.42 14.49
N PHE A 200 -0.38 -2.15 14.82
CA PHE A 200 -1.35 -1.07 14.66
C PHE A 200 -1.65 -0.82 13.18
N GLU A 201 -0.61 -0.73 12.34
CA GLU A 201 -0.79 -0.59 10.87
C GLU A 201 -1.54 -1.79 10.26
N LYS A 202 -1.41 -2.97 10.88
CA LYS A 202 -2.05 -4.19 10.40
C LYS A 202 -3.52 -4.32 10.82
N PHE A 203 -3.86 -3.98 12.06
CA PHE A 203 -5.16 -4.31 12.65
C PHE A 203 -6.08 -3.10 12.91
N ILE A 204 -5.54 -1.87 12.90
CA ILE A 204 -6.28 -0.67 13.34
C ILE A 204 -6.25 0.48 12.33
N ALA A 205 -5.12 0.71 11.65
CA ALA A 205 -4.90 1.88 10.76
C ALA A 205 -5.69 1.84 9.45
#